data_AF-A0A7W5YV58-F1
#
_entry.id   AF-A0A7W5YV58-F1
#
_cell.length_a   1.000
_cell.length_b   1.000
_cell.length_c   1.000
_cell.angle_alpha   90.00
_cell.angle_beta   90.00
_cell.angle_gamma   90.00
#
_symmetry.space_group_name_H-M   'P 1'
#
loop_
_entity.id
_entity.type
_entity.pdbx_description
1 polymer ?
#
loop_
_entity_poly.entity_id
_entity_poly.type
_entity_poly.pdbx_seq_one_letter_code
_entity_poly.pdbx_strand_id
1 'polypeptide(L)' 'MTNRIDLIDHANLLRDQIRLVEMAAHAVDDRDQRSALIGGCEQAREHMEKLLDMMRKIPRGEAITAAEGTSG' A
#
# COMPACT_ATOMS: atom_id res chain seq x y z
N MET A 1 -2.43 -19.87 -8.01
CA MET A 1 -1.61 -19.00 -7.12
C MET A 1 -1.22 -17.70 -7.83
N THR A 2 -2.14 -17.09 -8.57
CA THR A 2 -1.88 -15.89 -9.39
C THR A 2 -1.93 -14.62 -8.53
N ASN A 3 -2.96 -14.52 -7.66
CA ASN A 3 -3.25 -13.31 -6.87
C ASN A 3 -2.11 -12.79 -5.98
N ARG A 4 -1.23 -13.64 -5.42
CA ARG A 4 -0.19 -13.17 -4.49
C ARG A 4 1.00 -12.54 -5.21
N ILE A 5 1.38 -13.07 -6.37
CA ILE A 5 2.47 -12.52 -7.18
C ILE A 5 2.02 -11.16 -7.72
N ASP A 6 0.80 -11.11 -8.25
CA ASP A 6 0.18 -9.87 -8.74
C ASP A 6 0.12 -8.78 -7.66
N LEU A 7 -0.25 -9.15 -6.42
CA LEU A 7 -0.29 -8.19 -5.32
C LEU A 7 1.10 -7.67 -4.89
N ILE A 8 2.13 -8.52 -4.93
CA ILE A 8 3.52 -8.08 -4.64
C ILE A 8 3.99 -7.11 -5.73
N ASP A 9 3.70 -7.41 -6.99
CA ASP A 9 4.05 -6.57 -8.13
C ASP A 9 3.32 -5.21 -8.06
N HIS A 10 2.02 -5.21 -7.74
CA HIS A 10 1.27 -3.99 -7.49
C HIS A 10 1.81 -3.17 -6.31
N ALA A 11 2.27 -3.81 -5.24
CA ALA A 11 2.91 -3.11 -4.13
C ALA A 11 4.25 -2.47 -4.52
N ASN A 12 5.03 -3.13 -5.39
CA ASN A 12 6.26 -2.55 -5.93
C ASN A 12 5.94 -1.35 -6.83
N LEU A 13 4.95 -1.46 -7.72
CA LEU A 13 4.48 -0.34 -8.55
C LEU A 13 4.02 0.84 -7.69
N LEU A 14 3.26 0.57 -6.62
CA LEU A 14 2.81 1.61 -5.69
C LEU A 14 4.00 2.32 -5.01
N ARG A 15 5.03 1.57 -4.58
CA ARG A 15 6.25 2.13 -4.00
C ARG A 15 6.95 3.08 -4.98
N ASP A 16 7.06 2.66 -6.23
CA ASP A 16 7.71 3.47 -7.27
C ASP A 16 6.91 4.75 -7.56
N GLN A 17 5.58 4.66 -7.62
CA GLN A 17 4.72 5.84 -7.78
C GLN A 17 4.85 6.81 -6.60
N ILE A 18 4.89 6.33 -5.36
CA ILE A 18 5.12 7.19 -4.19
C ILE A 18 6.46 7.92 -4.34
N ARG A 19 7.52 7.21 -4.74
CA ARG A 19 8.84 7.81 -4.95
C ARG A 19 8.83 8.91 -6.02
N LEU A 20 8.09 8.71 -7.12
CA LEU A 20 7.94 9.73 -8.16
C LEU A 20 7.21 10.98 -7.65
N VAL A 21 6.16 10.79 -6.84
CA VAL A 21 5.41 11.90 -6.23
C VAL A 21 6.29 12.70 -5.27
N GLU A 22 7.14 12.04 -4.48
CA GLU A 22 8.10 12.74 -3.61
C GLU A 22 9.10 13.56 -4.39
N MET A 23 9.63 13.00 -5.49
CA MET A 23 10.51 13.74 -6.38
C MET A 23 9.80 14.97 -6.95
N ALA A 24 8.53 14.85 -7.35
CA ALA A 24 7.74 15.98 -7.82
C ALA A 24 7.45 17.01 -6.71
N ALA A 25 7.27 16.57 -5.45
CA ALA A 25 7.04 17.47 -4.31
C ALA A 25 8.22 18.43 -4.09
N HIS A 26 9.45 18.04 -4.44
CA HIS A 26 10.61 18.93 -4.37
C HIS A 26 10.57 20.09 -5.37
N ALA A 27 9.79 19.98 -6.45
CA ALA A 27 9.56 21.07 -7.40
C ALA A 27 8.42 22.01 -6.97
N VAL A 28 7.76 21.76 -5.84
CA VAL A 28 6.68 22.60 -5.31
C VAL A 28 7.28 23.72 -4.44
N ASP A 29 7.10 24.96 -4.91
CA ASP A 29 7.57 26.17 -4.24
C ASP A 29 6.80 26.45 -2.94
N ASP A 30 5.48 26.20 -2.95
CA ASP A 30 4.64 26.39 -1.78
C ASP A 30 5.00 25.37 -0.69
N ARG A 31 5.45 25.90 0.45
CA ARG A 31 5.95 25.09 1.57
C ARG A 31 4.87 24.19 2.16
N ASP A 32 3.64 24.68 2.28
CA ASP A 32 2.57 23.96 2.94
C ASP A 32 2.06 22.83 2.05
N GLN A 33 1.94 23.09 0.75
CA GLN A 33 1.62 22.06 -0.25
C GLN A 33 2.72 21.00 -0.34
N ARG A 34 4.00 21.40 -0.36
CA ARG A 34 5.11 20.45 -0.31
C ARG A 34 5.07 19.59 0.97
N SER A 35 4.83 20.21 2.12
CA SER A 35 4.73 19.51 3.40
C SER A 35 3.55 18.52 3.40
N ALA A 36 2.40 18.91 2.86
CA ALA A 36 1.23 18.04 2.74
C ALA A 36 1.50 16.85 1.79
N LEU A 37 2.18 17.08 0.66
CA LEU A 37 2.56 16.03 -0.27
C LEU A 37 3.52 15.02 0.34
N ILE A 38 4.58 15.49 1.02
CA ILE A 38 5.53 14.61 1.69
C ILE A 38 4.83 13.80 2.79
N GLY A 39 4.02 14.46 3.63
CA GLY A 39 3.26 13.76 4.68
C GLY A 39 2.29 12.71 4.13
N GLY A 40 1.62 13.00 2.99
CA GLY A 40 0.78 12.03 2.30
C GLY A 40 1.58 10.83 1.76
N CYS A 41 2.78 11.06 1.24
CA CYS A 41 3.68 9.98 0.77
C CYS A 41 4.15 9.08 1.92
N GLU A 42 4.45 9.66 3.08
CA GLU A 42 4.80 8.91 4.29
C GLU A 42 3.65 8.02 4.76
N GLN A 43 2.43 8.56 4.84
CA GLN A 43 1.25 7.77 5.20
C GLN A 43 0.97 6.65 4.19
N ALA A 44 1.07 6.94 2.88
CA ALA A 44 0.89 5.94 1.84
C ALA A 44 1.90 4.79 1.95
N ARG A 45 3.16 5.09 2.27
CA ARG A 45 4.18 4.07 2.56
C ARG A 45 3.82 3.21 3.77
N GLU A 46 3.39 3.82 4.87
CA GLU A 46 3.02 3.09 6.08
C GLU A 46 1.87 2.12 5.80
N HIS A 47 0.85 2.56 5.07
CA HIS A 47 -0.26 1.71 4.66
C HIS A 47 0.18 0.57 3.74
N MET A 48 1.09 0.84 2.80
CA MET A 48 1.66 -0.17 1.92
C MET A 48 2.47 -1.22 2.70
N GLU A 49 3.28 -0.81 3.67
CA GLU A 49 4.05 -1.72 4.52
C GLU A 49 3.14 -2.62 5.36
N LYS A 50 2.09 -2.04 5.95
CA LYS A 50 1.05 -2.81 6.67
C LYS A 50 0.36 -3.81 5.73
N LEU A 51 0.02 -3.41 4.50
CA LEU A 51 -0.59 -4.30 3.52
C LEU A 51 0.31 -5.49 3.16
N LEU A 52 1.59 -5.22 2.90
CA LEU A 52 2.59 -6.25 2.62
C LEU A 52 2.79 -7.20 3.81
N ASP A 53 2.79 -6.68 5.03
CA ASP A 53 2.88 -7.49 6.25
C ASP A 53 1.65 -8.39 6.42
N MET A 54 0.44 -7.84 6.25
CA MET A 54 -0.79 -8.63 6.26
C MET A 54 -0.77 -9.74 5.21
N MET A 55 -0.35 -9.44 3.98
CA MET A 55 -0.23 -10.42 2.91
C MET A 55 0.77 -11.55 3.21
N ARG A 56 1.90 -11.23 3.87
CA ARG A 56 2.90 -12.24 4.26
C ARG A 56 2.35 -13.20 5.31
N LYS A 57 1.42 -12.73 6.14
CA LYS A 57 0.76 -13.50 7.20
C LYS A 57 -0.39 -14.37 6.70
N ILE A 58 -0.88 -14.18 5.47
CA ILE A 58 -1.93 -15.04 4.89
C ILE A 58 -1.39 -16.47 4.73
N PRO A 59 -2.00 -17.48 5.39
CA PRO A 59 -1.59 -18.88 5.29
C PRO A 59 -1.63 -19.37 3.84
N ARG A 60 -0.65 -20.17 3.43
CA ARG A 60 -0.65 -20.79 2.10
C ARG A 60 -1.70 -21.90 2.06
N GLY A 61 -2.77 -21.71 1.30
CA GLY A 61 -3.67 -22.78 0.89
C GLY A 61 -5.01 -22.88 1.62
N GLU A 62 -5.30 -22.03 2.60
CA GLU A 62 -6.65 -21.93 3.15
C GLU A 62 -7.45 -20.88 2.39
N ALA A 63 -8.64 -21.27 1.92
CA ALA A 63 -9.58 -20.35 1.32
C ALA A 63 -9.86 -19.22 2.32
N ILE A 64 -9.82 -17.97 1.85
CA ILE A 64 -10.36 -16.83 2.61
C ILE A 64 -11.88 -17.08 2.64
N THR A 65 -12.35 -17.86 3.62
CA THR A 65 -13.77 -17.98 3.88
C THR A 65 -14.20 -16.63 4.39
N ALA A 66 -14.86 -15.84 3.52
CA ALA A 66 -15.75 -14.79 3.98
C ALA A 66 -16.62 -15.43 5.06
N ALA A 67 -16.51 -14.95 6.30
CA ALA A 67 -17.40 -15.36 7.37
C ALA A 67 -18.78 -14.76 7.05
N GLU A 68 -19.47 -15.36 6.09
CA GLU A 68 -20.91 -15.23 5.96
C GLU A 68 -21.55 -16.25 6.92
N GLY A 69 -22.15 -15.70 7.97
CA GLY A 69 -23.30 -16.31 8.63
C GLY A 69 -23.01 -17.39 9.68
N THR A 70 -23.01 -16.96 10.94
CA THR A 70 -23.79 -17.69 11.93
C THR A 70 -24.68 -16.69 12.68
N SER A 71 -25.90 -16.58 12.18
CA SER A 71 -27.08 -16.23 12.97
C SER A 71 -27.26 -17.24 14.13
N GLY A 72 -27.51 -16.72 15.33
CA GLY A 72 -27.89 -17.45 16.53
C GLY A 72 -28.27 -16.49 17.64
#